data_AF-A0AAD6Z3X4-F1
#
_entry.id   AF-A0AAD6Z3X4-F1
#
_cell.length_a   1.000
_cell.length_b   1.000
_cell.length_c   1.000
_cell.angle_alpha   90.00
_cell.angle_beta   90.00
_cell.angle_gamma   90.00
#
_symmetry.space_group_name_H-M   'P 1'
#
loop_
_entity.id
_entity.type
_entity.pdbx_description
1 polymer ?
#
loop_
_entity_poly.entity_id
_entity_poly.type
_entity_poly.pdbx_seq_one_letter_code
_entity_poly.pdbx_strand_id
1 'polypeptide(L)'
;MQRSYIVLLLLGFVHAMLQNYTVDETSPNIFYSGYTFPCNTTTCGVFTKGLFNKSVSLTFGSIKFNFTGSAFYAALDLFGVCSISVDGNELGVLNATLAEDIASEGLPISKPDLANGPHTLVIAPTTPGTIIGFDHLIYTAVSPDKKHHVGAIVGGVIGGIVLTIGVFFIVLHARRRNLILRRNQRKSAVLRGITLARHDYKVGADYGTGLPM
;
A
#
# COMPACT_ATOMS: atom_id res chain seq x y z
N MET A 1 -27.03 -4.61 -36.77
CA MET A 1 -25.65 -4.48 -36.24
C MET A 1 -25.73 -3.81 -34.87
N GLN A 2 -25.75 -4.62 -33.82
CA GLN A 2 -26.01 -4.22 -32.45
C GLN A 2 -24.66 -4.06 -31.74
N ARG A 3 -24.30 -2.82 -31.37
CA ARG A 3 -23.07 -2.54 -30.62
C ARG A 3 -23.33 -2.79 -29.15
N SER A 4 -22.90 -3.95 -28.66
CA SER A 4 -22.89 -4.27 -27.23
C SER A 4 -21.77 -3.50 -26.56
N TYR A 5 -22.12 -2.58 -25.67
CA TYR A 5 -21.17 -1.91 -24.78
C TYR A 5 -20.94 -2.81 -23.57
N ILE A 6 -19.72 -3.34 -23.44
CA ILE A 6 -19.27 -4.07 -22.26
C ILE A 6 -19.06 -3.05 -21.15
N VAL A 7 -19.97 -3.04 -20.17
CA VAL A 7 -19.79 -2.32 -18.90
C VAL A 7 -18.91 -3.21 -18.02
N LEU A 8 -17.62 -2.89 -17.95
CA LEU A 8 -16.67 -3.53 -17.03
C LEU A 8 -16.93 -2.99 -15.62
N LEU A 9 -17.63 -3.78 -14.80
CA LEU A 9 -17.82 -3.54 -13.38
C LEU A 9 -16.49 -3.89 -12.68
N LEU A 10 -15.71 -2.87 -12.33
CA LEU A 10 -14.51 -3.00 -11.49
C LEU A 10 -14.95 -3.30 -10.06
N LEU A 11 -15.12 -4.58 -9.74
CA LEU A 11 -15.15 -5.08 -8.37
C LEU A 11 -13.75 -4.88 -7.78
N GLY A 12 -13.57 -3.81 -7.01
CA GLY A 12 -12.36 -3.57 -6.24
C GLY A 12 -12.22 -4.64 -5.15
N PHE A 13 -11.41 -5.67 -5.42
CA PHE A 13 -10.92 -6.55 -4.38
C PHE A 13 -9.91 -5.77 -3.53
N VAL A 14 -10.36 -5.27 -2.38
CA VAL A 14 -9.46 -4.83 -1.32
C VAL A 14 -8.85 -6.09 -0.71
N HIS A 15 -7.69 -6.49 -1.22
CA HIS A 15 -6.88 -7.52 -0.57
C HIS A 15 -6.27 -6.88 0.67
N ALA A 16 -6.77 -7.26 1.84
CA ALA A 16 -6.11 -6.93 3.09
C ALA A 16 -4.70 -7.52 3.06
N MET A 17 -3.67 -6.67 3.10
CA MET A 17 -2.28 -7.14 3.18
C MET A 17 -1.97 -7.57 4.61
N LEU A 18 -1.55 -8.82 4.77
CA LEU A 18 -0.93 -9.30 6.01
C LEU A 18 0.50 -8.78 6.10
N GLN A 19 0.89 -8.30 7.28
CA GLN A 19 2.22 -7.79 7.56
C GLN A 19 2.75 -8.41 8.86
N ASN A 20 4.03 -8.77 8.86
CA ASN A 20 4.72 -9.25 10.04
C ASN A 20 5.31 -8.06 10.82
N TYR A 21 5.12 -8.08 12.13
CA TYR A 21 5.62 -7.10 13.09
C TYR A 21 6.54 -7.80 14.08
N THR A 22 7.78 -7.33 14.17
CA THR A 22 8.75 -7.82 15.17
C THR A 22 8.71 -6.92 16.40
N VAL A 23 8.67 -7.53 17.57
CA VAL A 23 8.67 -6.89 18.89
C VAL A 23 9.86 -7.44 19.67
N ASP A 24 10.73 -6.52 20.05
CA ASP A 24 11.93 -6.77 20.86
C ASP A 24 11.58 -6.85 22.35
N GLU A 25 12.39 -7.51 23.17
CA GLU A 25 12.19 -7.73 24.60
C GLU A 25 12.08 -6.44 25.41
N THR A 26 12.65 -5.36 24.88
CA THR A 26 12.62 -4.01 25.46
C THR A 26 11.31 -3.26 25.19
N SER A 27 10.40 -3.85 24.41
CA SER A 27 9.15 -3.23 24.03
C SER A 27 8.24 -2.95 25.23
N PRO A 28 7.65 -1.75 25.33
CA PRO A 28 6.70 -1.42 26.40
C PRO A 28 5.39 -2.22 26.32
N ASN A 29 5.16 -2.94 25.21
CA ASN A 29 3.97 -3.78 25.03
C ASN A 29 4.13 -5.18 25.66
N ILE A 30 5.32 -5.50 26.18
CA ILE A 30 5.59 -6.74 26.90
C ILE A 30 5.51 -6.45 28.39
N PHE A 31 4.67 -7.23 29.08
CA PHE A 31 4.47 -7.12 30.51
C PHE A 31 5.14 -8.31 31.20
N TYR A 32 6.14 -8.01 31.99
CA TYR A 32 6.80 -8.99 32.84
C TYR A 32 6.22 -8.91 34.26
N SER A 33 5.97 -10.05 34.87
CA SER A 33 5.73 -10.15 36.32
C SER A 33 6.96 -10.73 37.01
N GLY A 34 7.10 -10.46 38.31
CA GLY A 34 8.23 -10.94 39.10
C GLY A 34 9.50 -10.08 38.96
N TYR A 35 10.62 -10.64 39.38
CA TYR A 35 11.92 -9.98 39.27
C TYR A 35 12.47 -10.14 37.85
N THR A 36 12.71 -9.01 37.19
CA THR A 36 13.22 -8.93 35.83
C THR A 36 14.56 -8.25 35.81
N PHE A 37 15.50 -8.76 35.01
CA PHE A 37 16.76 -8.07 34.80
C PHE A 37 17.21 -8.20 33.35
N PRO A 38 17.70 -7.10 32.74
CA PRO A 38 18.22 -7.13 31.39
C PRO A 38 19.57 -7.84 31.38
N CYS A 39 19.77 -8.65 30.35
CA CYS A 39 21.00 -9.38 30.10
C CYS A 39 21.58 -8.99 28.75
N ASN A 40 22.90 -8.77 28.69
CA ASN A 40 23.63 -8.53 27.45
C ASN A 40 24.86 -9.46 27.37
N THR A 41 25.62 -9.35 26.28
CA THR A 41 26.82 -10.18 26.03
C THR A 41 27.86 -10.12 27.15
N THR A 42 27.90 -9.02 27.89
CA THR A 42 28.90 -8.79 28.94
C THR A 42 28.43 -9.33 30.29
N THR A 43 27.12 -9.30 30.57
CA THR A 43 26.56 -9.72 31.86
C THR A 43 26.14 -11.18 31.89
N CYS A 44 25.66 -11.71 30.76
CA CYS A 44 25.01 -13.03 30.72
C CYS A 44 25.55 -13.96 29.62
N GLY A 45 26.54 -13.52 28.83
CA GLY A 45 27.39 -14.33 27.95
C GLY A 45 26.66 -15.43 27.17
N VAL A 46 26.57 -16.62 27.77
CA VAL A 46 25.87 -17.80 27.24
C VAL A 46 24.42 -17.54 26.84
N PHE A 47 23.69 -16.70 27.59
CA PHE A 47 22.28 -16.36 27.34
C PHE A 47 22.07 -15.34 26.22
N THR A 48 23.12 -14.92 25.50
CA THR A 48 23.00 -13.83 24.50
C THR A 48 23.56 -14.19 23.13
N LYS A 49 23.99 -15.43 22.97
CA LYS A 49 24.55 -15.93 21.71
C LYS A 49 23.39 -16.31 20.77
N GLY A 50 23.27 -15.63 19.64
CA GLY A 50 22.25 -15.92 18.62
C GLY A 50 20.97 -15.08 18.71
N LEU A 51 20.89 -14.14 19.66
CA LEU A 51 19.71 -13.31 19.88
C LEU A 51 19.57 -12.16 18.88
N PHE A 52 18.33 -11.74 18.64
CA PHE A 52 17.96 -10.72 17.65
C PHE A 52 18.68 -9.38 17.86
N ASN A 53 18.82 -8.97 19.12
CA ASN A 53 19.53 -7.72 19.48
C ASN A 53 20.72 -7.93 20.44
N LYS A 54 21.19 -9.19 20.58
CA LYS A 54 22.25 -9.58 21.54
C LYS A 54 21.91 -9.23 23.01
N SER A 55 20.62 -9.08 23.31
CA SER A 55 20.08 -8.84 24.63
C SER A 55 18.87 -9.72 24.87
N VAL A 56 18.59 -9.99 26.15
CA VAL A 56 17.45 -10.80 26.60
C VAL A 56 16.93 -10.24 27.90
N SER A 57 15.62 -10.30 28.10
CA SER A 57 15.01 -10.03 29.40
C SER A 57 14.76 -11.35 30.12
N LEU A 58 15.45 -11.55 31.24
CA LEU A 58 15.23 -12.73 32.09
C LEU A 58 14.19 -12.38 33.16
N THR A 59 13.24 -13.28 33.39
CA THR A 59 12.26 -13.17 34.47
C THR A 59 12.06 -14.49 35.21
N PHE A 60 11.79 -14.39 36.52
CA PHE A 60 11.31 -15.50 37.35
C PHE A 60 9.78 -15.58 37.43
N GLY A 61 9.08 -14.63 36.80
CA GLY A 61 7.62 -14.60 36.73
C GLY A 61 7.12 -14.84 35.31
N SER A 62 5.90 -14.39 35.04
CA SER A 62 5.24 -14.56 33.75
C SER A 62 5.59 -13.45 32.77
N ILE A 63 5.52 -13.76 31.47
CA ILE A 63 5.55 -12.81 30.38
C ILE A 63 4.17 -12.77 29.75
N LYS A 64 3.64 -11.57 29.56
CA LYS A 64 2.36 -11.33 28.91
C LYS A 64 2.54 -10.35 27.75
N PHE A 65 2.01 -10.71 26.60
CA PHE A 65 2.06 -9.86 25.41
C PHE A 65 0.70 -9.82 24.73
N ASN A 66 0.20 -8.60 24.51
CA ASN A 66 -1.07 -8.38 23.83
C ASN A 66 -0.78 -7.98 22.38
N PHE A 67 -1.41 -8.64 21.42
CA PHE A 67 -1.30 -8.31 20.00
C PHE A 67 -2.65 -8.37 19.30
N THR A 68 -2.74 -7.76 18.12
CA THR A 68 -3.88 -7.94 17.23
C THR A 68 -3.36 -8.55 15.94
N GLY A 69 -3.78 -9.77 15.61
CA GLY A 69 -3.24 -10.48 14.46
C GLY A 69 -3.83 -11.87 14.26
N SER A 70 -3.22 -12.66 13.39
CA SER A 70 -3.67 -14.01 13.01
C SER A 70 -2.62 -15.09 13.25
N ALA A 71 -1.40 -14.71 13.66
CA ALA A 71 -0.35 -15.66 14.00
C ALA A 71 0.72 -14.98 14.87
N PHE A 72 1.46 -15.78 15.62
CA PHE A 72 2.72 -15.34 16.21
C PHE A 72 3.79 -16.43 16.21
N TYR A 73 5.02 -15.98 16.35
CA TYR A 73 6.24 -16.74 16.60
C TYR A 73 7.02 -16.02 17.71
N ALA A 74 7.46 -16.71 18.74
CA ALA A 74 8.26 -16.15 19.83
C ALA A 74 9.54 -16.98 20.01
N ALA A 75 10.66 -16.28 20.15
CA ALA A 75 11.95 -16.87 20.49
C ALA A 75 12.20 -16.68 21.99
N LEU A 76 12.43 -17.80 22.69
CA LEU A 76 12.63 -17.83 24.13
C LEU A 76 13.86 -18.64 24.51
N ASP A 77 14.48 -18.28 25.62
CA ASP A 77 15.37 -19.17 26.37
C ASP A 77 14.64 -19.63 27.63
N LEU A 78 14.89 -20.85 28.07
CA LEU A 78 14.22 -21.41 29.25
C LEU A 78 15.20 -22.19 30.11
N PHE A 79 15.09 -21.98 31.42
CA PHE A 79 15.64 -22.88 32.43
C PHE A 79 14.52 -23.28 33.38
N GLY A 80 14.12 -24.55 33.37
CA GLY A 80 12.98 -25.05 34.14
C GLY A 80 11.78 -25.38 33.25
N VAL A 81 10.57 -25.17 33.78
CA VAL A 81 9.32 -25.62 33.13
C VAL A 81 8.32 -24.47 33.07
N CYS A 82 7.84 -24.11 31.87
CA CYS A 82 6.84 -23.07 31.69
C CYS A 82 5.65 -23.54 30.87
N SER A 83 4.47 -23.02 31.19
CA SER A 83 3.23 -23.21 30.42
C SER A 83 3.06 -22.03 29.46
N ILE A 84 2.51 -22.33 28.28
CA ILE A 84 2.21 -21.35 27.26
C ILE A 84 0.70 -21.36 27.03
N SER A 85 0.09 -20.19 27.00
CA SER A 85 -1.33 -20.06 26.64
C SER A 85 -1.58 -18.84 25.77
N VAL A 86 -2.64 -18.92 24.96
CA VAL A 86 -3.14 -17.81 24.16
C VAL A 86 -4.63 -17.69 24.42
N ASP A 87 -5.05 -16.50 24.83
CA ASP A 87 -6.44 -16.21 25.22
C ASP A 87 -6.97 -17.15 26.30
N GLY A 88 -6.09 -17.56 27.21
CA GLY A 88 -6.40 -18.53 28.28
C GLY A 88 -6.44 -19.99 27.84
N ASN A 89 -6.29 -20.28 26.54
CA ASN A 89 -6.19 -21.65 26.04
C ASN A 89 -4.73 -22.10 26.07
N GLU A 90 -4.44 -23.18 26.79
CA GLU A 90 -3.10 -23.74 26.89
C GLU A 90 -2.66 -24.31 25.53
N LEU A 91 -1.49 -23.86 25.05
CA LEU A 91 -0.85 -24.38 23.85
C LEU A 91 0.06 -25.57 24.16
N GLY A 92 0.60 -25.63 25.38
CA GLY A 92 1.46 -26.70 25.87
C GLY A 92 2.43 -26.22 26.94
N VAL A 93 3.31 -27.13 27.33
CA VAL A 93 4.36 -26.92 28.33
C VAL A 93 5.72 -27.09 27.67
N LEU A 94 6.62 -26.13 27.90
CA LEU A 94 8.03 -26.25 27.58
C LEU A 94 8.80 -26.70 28.80
N ASN A 95 9.74 -27.61 28.59
CA ASN A 95 10.59 -28.15 29.62
C ASN A 95 12.04 -28.13 29.14
N ALA A 96 12.86 -27.31 29.79
CA ALA A 96 14.29 -27.18 29.52
C ALA A 96 15.05 -27.36 30.85
N THR A 97 15.32 -28.63 31.20
CA THR A 97 16.02 -28.99 32.45
C THR A 97 17.54 -29.02 32.32
N LEU A 98 18.09 -29.06 31.11
CA LEU A 98 19.53 -29.20 30.90
C LEU A 98 20.16 -27.88 30.45
N ALA A 99 21.38 -27.62 30.93
CA ALA A 99 22.13 -26.40 30.61
C ALA A 99 22.51 -26.25 29.13
N GLU A 100 22.43 -27.33 28.35
CA GLU A 100 22.66 -27.32 26.91
C GLU A 100 21.43 -26.81 26.13
N ASP A 101 20.21 -26.94 26.68
CA ASP A 101 18.98 -26.38 26.10
C ASP A 101 18.89 -24.85 26.28
N ILE A 102 19.77 -24.28 27.12
CA ILE A 102 19.87 -22.84 27.39
C ILE A 102 20.57 -22.10 26.24
N ALA A 103 21.25 -22.81 25.35
CA ALA A 103 22.17 -22.19 24.40
C ALA A 103 21.85 -22.59 22.96
N SER A 104 21.19 -21.68 22.23
CA SER A 104 21.76 -21.03 21.02
C SER A 104 20.80 -20.73 19.88
N GLU A 105 19.55 -21.23 19.90
CA GLU A 105 18.60 -20.99 18.78
C GLU A 105 17.20 -20.54 19.21
N GLY A 106 16.97 -20.35 20.51
CA GLY A 106 15.66 -20.05 21.08
C GLY A 106 14.71 -21.25 20.94
N LEU A 107 13.95 -21.57 21.98
CA LEU A 107 12.84 -22.51 21.90
C LEU A 107 11.71 -21.83 21.12
N PRO A 108 11.44 -22.23 19.85
CA PRO A 108 10.46 -21.55 19.05
C PRO A 108 9.06 -21.93 19.52
N ILE A 109 8.28 -20.93 19.94
CA ILE A 109 6.84 -21.09 20.13
C ILE A 109 6.16 -20.43 18.96
N SER A 110 5.21 -21.12 18.33
CA SER A 110 4.36 -20.47 17.35
C SER A 110 2.93 -20.96 17.44
N LYS A 111 2.01 -20.09 17.01
CA LYS A 111 0.62 -20.45 16.78
C LYS A 111 0.15 -19.78 15.50
N PRO A 112 0.08 -20.53 14.39
CA PRO A 112 -0.56 -20.05 13.17
C PRO A 112 -2.09 -20.11 13.29
N ASP A 113 -2.76 -19.56 12.29
CA ASP A 113 -4.21 -19.70 12.04
C ASP A 113 -5.11 -19.25 13.21
N LEU A 114 -4.68 -18.23 13.94
CA LEU A 114 -5.57 -17.52 14.86
C LEU A 114 -6.58 -16.70 14.06
N ALA A 115 -7.80 -16.61 14.58
CA ALA A 115 -8.80 -15.70 14.01
C ALA A 115 -8.27 -14.27 14.11
N ASN A 116 -8.18 -13.55 12.98
CA ASN A 116 -7.63 -12.19 12.98
C ASN A 116 -8.35 -11.28 13.99
N GLY A 117 -7.67 -10.91 15.06
CA GLY A 117 -8.27 -10.21 16.18
C GLY A 117 -7.32 -9.99 17.35
N PRO A 118 -7.81 -9.42 18.46
CA PRO A 118 -7.02 -9.22 19.66
C PRO A 118 -6.73 -10.55 20.36
N HIS A 119 -5.46 -10.77 20.71
CA HIS A 119 -4.95 -11.95 21.38
C HIS A 119 -4.04 -11.58 22.54
N THR A 120 -3.97 -12.48 23.52
CA THR A 120 -3.08 -12.37 24.68
C THR A 120 -2.24 -13.63 24.79
N LEU A 121 -0.94 -13.52 24.49
CA LEU A 121 0.04 -14.56 24.79
C LEU A 121 0.47 -14.46 26.26
N VAL A 122 0.47 -15.58 26.96
CA VAL A 122 1.01 -15.70 28.32
C VAL A 122 1.98 -16.87 28.39
N ILE A 123 3.18 -16.61 28.87
CA ILE A 123 4.21 -17.60 29.18
C ILE A 123 4.44 -17.51 30.69
N ALA A 124 4.21 -18.59 31.42
CA ALA A 124 4.25 -18.58 32.87
C ALA A 124 5.05 -19.75 33.43
N PRO A 125 5.87 -19.55 34.46
CA PRO A 125 6.58 -20.64 35.11
C PRO A 125 5.57 -21.59 35.78
N THR A 126 5.79 -22.89 35.64
CA THR A 126 4.99 -23.93 36.31
C THR A 126 5.67 -24.47 37.56
N THR A 127 7.00 -24.30 37.66
CA THR A 127 7.80 -24.73 38.80
C THR A 127 8.61 -23.56 39.38
N PRO A 128 8.81 -23.51 40.71
CA PRO A 128 9.67 -22.51 41.35
C PRO A 128 11.10 -22.55 40.81
N GLY A 129 11.71 -21.37 40.66
CA GLY A 129 13.08 -21.25 40.14
C GLY A 129 13.20 -21.32 38.62
N THR A 130 12.07 -21.45 37.89
CA THR A 130 12.07 -21.33 36.43
C THR A 130 12.48 -19.91 36.03
N ILE A 131 13.41 -19.83 35.07
CA ILE A 131 13.87 -18.58 34.45
C ILE A 131 13.42 -18.61 33.00
N ILE A 132 12.67 -17.59 32.59
CA ILE A 132 12.25 -17.40 31.20
C ILE A 132 13.06 -16.23 30.64
N GLY A 133 13.82 -16.49 29.58
CA GLY A 133 14.46 -15.47 28.75
C GLY A 133 13.60 -15.18 27.53
N PHE A 134 13.31 -13.90 27.31
CA PHE A 134 12.60 -13.45 26.11
C PHE A 134 13.50 -12.54 25.30
N ASP A 135 13.62 -12.84 24.01
CA ASP A 135 14.38 -12.08 23.02
C ASP A 135 13.40 -11.32 22.11
N HIS A 136 12.68 -12.02 21.24
CA HIS A 136 11.75 -11.34 20.35
C HIS A 136 10.51 -12.15 20.02
N LEU A 137 9.48 -11.45 19.57
CA LEU A 137 8.25 -12.01 19.06
C LEU A 137 7.89 -11.37 17.72
N ILE A 138 7.52 -12.21 16.77
CA ILE A 138 6.98 -11.81 15.47
C ILE A 138 5.50 -12.16 15.46
N TYR A 139 4.64 -11.20 15.15
CA TYR A 139 3.21 -11.48 14.93
C TYR A 139 2.76 -10.97 13.57
N THR A 140 1.83 -11.69 12.97
CA THR A 140 1.22 -11.32 11.69
C THR A 140 -0.08 -10.61 11.97
N ALA A 141 -0.22 -9.38 11.47
CA ALA A 141 -1.45 -8.62 11.57
C ALA A 141 -1.90 -8.12 10.20
N VAL A 142 -3.20 -7.83 10.07
CA VAL A 142 -3.67 -7.06 8.92
C VAL A 142 -3.06 -5.67 9.04
N SER A 143 -2.23 -5.32 8.06
CA SER A 143 -1.67 -3.96 7.99
C SER A 143 -2.87 -3.00 7.93
N PRO A 144 -2.96 -1.99 8.81
CA PRO A 144 -4.00 -1.00 8.68
C PRO A 144 -3.84 -0.41 7.29
N ASP A 145 -4.85 -0.60 6.44
CA ASP A 145 -4.85 -0.16 5.05
C ASP A 145 -4.21 1.23 5.02
N LYS A 146 -2.96 1.32 4.53
CA LYS A 146 -2.40 2.63 4.23
C LYS A 146 -3.41 3.17 3.26
N LYS A 147 -4.19 4.20 3.66
CA LYS A 147 -5.29 4.73 2.85
C LYS A 147 -4.73 4.95 1.46
N HIS A 148 -4.94 3.98 0.58
CA HIS A 148 -4.42 4.08 -0.76
C HIS A 148 -5.18 5.28 -1.29
N HIS A 149 -4.47 6.24 -1.89
CA HIS A 149 -5.10 7.39 -2.52
C HIS A 149 -5.83 6.94 -3.79
N VAL A 150 -6.63 5.87 -3.71
CA VAL A 150 -7.52 5.34 -4.73
C VAL A 150 -8.42 6.46 -5.22
N GLY A 151 -8.89 7.34 -4.33
CA GLY A 151 -9.62 8.55 -4.73
C GLY A 151 -8.82 9.48 -5.64
N ALA A 152 -7.52 9.68 -5.38
CA ALA A 152 -6.66 10.49 -6.24
C ALA A 152 -6.35 9.79 -7.57
N ILE A 153 -6.15 8.47 -7.56
CA ILE A 153 -5.90 7.66 -8.76
C ILE A 153 -7.15 7.67 -9.66
N VAL A 154 -8.31 7.36 -9.11
CA VAL A 154 -9.60 7.35 -9.84
C VAL A 154 -9.97 8.76 -10.30
N GLY A 155 -9.78 9.77 -9.44
CA GLY A 155 -10.00 11.18 -9.80
C GLY A 155 -9.09 11.66 -10.94
N GLY A 156 -7.82 11.23 -10.94
CA GLY A 156 -6.87 11.51 -12.01
C GLY A 156 -7.27 10.87 -13.34
N VAL A 157 -7.72 9.61 -13.33
CA VAL A 157 -8.15 8.90 -14.55
C VAL A 157 -9.41 9.54 -15.14
N ILE A 158 -10.44 9.79 -14.32
CA ILE A 158 -11.68 10.43 -14.78
C ILE A 158 -11.39 11.85 -15.28
N GLY A 159 -10.60 12.63 -14.53
CA GLY A 159 -10.20 13.98 -14.90
C GLY A 159 -9.43 14.01 -16.23
N GLY A 160 -8.49 13.07 -16.44
CA GLY A 160 -7.75 12.94 -17.69
C GLY A 160 -8.62 12.61 -18.90
N ILE A 161 -9.60 11.71 -18.73
CA ILE A 161 -10.55 11.35 -19.79
C ILE A 161 -11.44 12.56 -20.16
N VAL A 162 -11.98 13.28 -19.16
CA VAL A 162 -12.82 14.46 -19.42
C VAL A 162 -12.03 15.56 -20.12
N LEU A 163 -10.78 15.79 -19.69
CA LEU A 163 -9.92 16.81 -20.28
C LEU A 163 -9.55 16.47 -21.73
N THR A 164 -9.19 15.22 -22.01
CA THR A 164 -8.88 14.77 -23.38
C THR A 164 -10.09 14.88 -24.32
N ILE A 165 -11.29 14.50 -23.87
CA ILE A 165 -12.53 14.68 -24.65
C ILE A 165 -12.82 16.16 -24.89
N GLY A 166 -12.70 17.01 -23.86
CA GLY A 166 -12.91 18.45 -23.97
C GLY A 166 -11.99 19.12 -24.99
N VAL A 167 -10.69 18.81 -24.94
CA VAL A 167 -9.69 19.30 -25.90
C VAL A 167 -10.03 18.82 -27.32
N PHE A 168 -10.43 17.56 -27.48
CA PHE A 168 -10.83 17.02 -28.78
C PHE A 168 -12.03 17.78 -29.38
N PHE A 169 -13.06 18.06 -28.58
CA PHE A 169 -14.21 18.86 -29.04
C PHE A 169 -13.82 20.30 -29.40
N ILE A 170 -12.96 20.96 -28.62
CA ILE A 170 -12.46 22.30 -28.92
C ILE A 170 -11.72 22.33 -30.27
N VAL A 171 -10.84 21.36 -30.51
CA VAL A 171 -10.10 21.24 -31.78
C VAL A 171 -11.06 21.02 -32.95
N LEU A 172 -12.06 20.15 -32.81
CA LEU A 172 -13.08 19.95 -33.84
C LEU A 172 -13.88 21.23 -34.11
N HIS A 173 -14.22 21.98 -33.05
CA HIS A 173 -14.98 23.22 -33.18
C HIS A 173 -14.15 24.33 -33.87
N ALA A 174 -12.87 24.45 -33.52
CA ALA A 174 -11.93 25.37 -34.19
C ALA A 174 -11.74 25.01 -35.67
N ARG A 175 -11.58 23.72 -35.99
CA ARG A 175 -11.50 23.24 -37.38
C ARG A 175 -12.75 23.58 -38.18
N ARG A 176 -13.95 23.36 -37.61
CA ARG A 176 -15.22 23.72 -38.27
C ARG A 176 -15.31 25.22 -38.54
N ARG A 177 -14.96 26.07 -37.57
CA ARG A 177 -14.97 27.54 -37.75
C ARG A 177 -13.99 27.99 -38.84
N ASN A 178 -12.78 27.44 -38.86
CA ASN A 178 -11.77 27.79 -39.85
C ASN A 178 -12.19 27.40 -41.28
N LEU A 179 -12.91 26.29 -41.46
CA LEU A 179 -13.47 25.91 -42.76
C LEU A 179 -14.56 26.89 -43.25
N ILE A 180 -15.40 27.39 -42.34
CA ILE A 180 -16.44 28.38 -42.67
C ILE A 180 -15.79 29.71 -43.09
N LEU A 181 -14.79 30.18 -42.35
CA LEU A 181 -14.06 31.41 -42.70
C LEU A 181 -13.37 31.31 -44.06
N ARG A 182 -12.75 30.16 -44.37
CA ARG A 182 -12.15 29.92 -45.70
C ARG A 182 -13.19 29.94 -46.82
N ARG A 183 -14.41 29.43 -46.58
CA ARG A 183 -15.51 29.51 -47.57
C ARG A 183 -15.93 30.96 -47.81
N ASN A 184 -16.00 31.78 -46.77
CA ASN A 184 -16.38 33.19 -46.90
C ASN A 184 -15.29 34.00 -47.63
N GLN A 185 -14.00 33.77 -47.34
CA GLN A 185 -12.91 34.43 -48.07
C GLN A 185 -12.90 34.07 -49.56
N ARG A 186 -13.15 32.80 -49.92
CA ARG A 186 -13.28 32.39 -51.34
C ARG A 186 -14.45 33.09 -52.03
N LYS A 187 -15.61 33.22 -51.37
CA LYS A 187 -16.75 33.95 -51.93
C LYS A 187 -16.43 35.43 -52.16
N SER A 188 -15.74 36.09 -51.23
CA SER A 188 -15.34 37.49 -51.37
C SER A 188 -14.30 37.70 -52.48
N ALA A 189 -13.37 36.76 -52.66
CA ALA A 189 -12.39 36.82 -53.76
C ALA A 189 -13.04 36.67 -55.14
N VAL A 190 -14.00 35.75 -55.28
CA VAL A 190 -14.77 35.57 -56.53
C VAL A 190 -15.60 36.82 -56.86
N LEU A 191 -16.28 37.40 -55.87
CA LEU A 191 -17.03 38.65 -56.05
C LEU A 191 -16.12 39.79 -56.51
N ARG A 192 -14.95 39.99 -55.88
CA ARG A 192 -13.99 41.02 -56.32
C ARG A 192 -13.44 40.79 -57.73
N GLY A 193 -13.18 39.53 -58.11
CA GLY A 193 -12.75 39.18 -59.48
C GLY A 193 -13.80 39.52 -60.54
N ILE A 194 -15.08 39.24 -60.26
CA ILE A 194 -16.19 39.56 -61.18
C ILE A 194 -16.38 41.09 -61.31
N THR A 195 -16.21 41.84 -60.22
CA THR A 195 -16.32 43.31 -60.27
C THR A 195 -15.22 43.95 -61.11
N LEU A 196 -14.00 43.42 -61.08
CA LEU A 196 -12.88 43.91 -61.90
C LEU A 196 -13.10 43.58 -63.39
N ALA A 197 -13.52 42.35 -63.72
CA ALA A 197 -13.83 41.96 -65.10
C ALA A 197 -14.97 42.80 -65.72
N ARG A 198 -15.92 43.28 -64.90
CA ARG A 198 -17.00 44.17 -65.34
C ARG A 198 -16.52 45.60 -65.63
N HIS A 199 -15.45 46.05 -65.00
CA HIS A 199 -14.91 47.40 -65.21
C HIS A 199 -14.11 47.48 -66.52
N ASP A 200 -13.41 46.42 -66.91
CA ASP A 200 -12.65 46.39 -68.17
C ASP A 200 -13.56 46.27 -69.41
N TYR A 201 -14.70 45.58 -69.31
CA TYR A 201 -15.65 45.48 -70.43
C TYR A 201 -16.30 46.83 -70.79
N LYS A 202 -16.34 47.79 -69.85
CA LYS A 202 -16.94 49.11 -70.09
C LYS A 202 -15.99 50.12 -70.73
N VAL A 203 -14.68 49.89 -70.67
CA VAL A 203 -13.67 50.81 -71.24
C VAL A 203 -13.35 50.48 -72.71
N GLY A 204 -13.64 49.25 -73.16
CA GLY A 204 -13.42 48.83 -74.55
C GLY A 204 -14.52 49.20 -75.56
N ALA A 205 -15.65 49.79 -75.14
CA ALA A 205 -16.81 50.02 -76.01
C ALA A 205 -16.91 51.43 -76.62
N ASP A 206 -16.04 52.39 -76.25
CA ASP A 206 -16.14 53.80 -76.67
C ASP A 206 -15.15 54.24 -77.77
N TYR A 207 -14.36 53.32 -78.35
CA TYR A 207 -13.45 53.65 -79.45
C TYR A 207 -13.89 53.00 -80.76
N GLY A 208 -14.96 53.51 -81.37
CA GLY A 208 -15.35 53.06 -82.70
C GLY A 208 -16.47 53.88 -83.32
N THR A 209 -16.13 55.01 -83.95
CA THR A 209 -16.56 55.42 -85.31
C THR A 209 -16.22 56.90 -85.54
N GLY A 210 -15.05 57.16 -86.12
CA GLY A 210 -14.72 58.43 -86.75
C GLY A 210 -14.25 58.16 -88.18
N LEU A 211 -15.19 58.13 -89.13
CA LEU A 211 -14.93 58.03 -90.57
C LEU A 211 -14.56 59.42 -91.12
N PRO A 212 -13.51 59.55 -91.94
CA PRO A 212 -13.20 60.80 -92.61
C PRO A 212 -14.03 60.96 -93.89
N MET A 213 -14.59 62.15 -94.08
CA MET A 213 -14.86 62.74 -95.39
C MET A 213 -14.20 64.12 -95.43
#